data_AF-A0A1V5BHR2-F1
#
_entry.id   AF-A0A1V5BHR2-F1
#
_cell.length_a   1.000
_cell.length_b   1.000
_cell.length_c   1.000
_cell.angle_alpha   90.00
_cell.angle_beta   90.00
_cell.angle_gamma   90.00
#
_symmetry.space_group_name_H-M   'P 1'
#
loop_
_entity.id
_entity.type
_entity.pdbx_description
1 polymer ?
#
loop_
_entity_poly.entity_id
_entity_poly.type
_entity_poly.pdbx_seq_one_letter_code
_entity_poly.pdbx_strand_id
1 'polypeptide(L)'
;MAETLRWPSSLKKQANRVQKQAARNNAFSLEFLIVGFLTGAVLFFIAHRYVKNATLGFLFSLSGILIMVIIAYGRKMLSINFERDKLEKGISGELTVANELNNLPDGWFIINDTVVNGSQIDHIAIGPTGIYCIETKNWNNAGCDENGVWYRFHLGHWVPLDKSPAEQNIRHILSLKKFLIEKTRLDISLTSIVVLANPNGKFNIESRVVPPGDTRICLPNELYQLLSGSGGIVLSPDEVNNVARILT
;
A
#
# COMPACT_ATOMS: atom_id res chain seq x y z
N MET A 1 8.80 -26.54 4.83
CA MET A 1 8.42 -25.13 4.61
C MET A 1 6.93 -25.08 4.36
N ALA A 2 6.28 -23.98 4.71
CA ALA A 2 4.85 -23.80 4.51
C ALA A 2 4.45 -23.98 3.04
N GLU A 3 3.22 -24.44 2.83
CA GLU A 3 2.64 -24.55 1.50
C GLU A 3 2.05 -23.20 1.08
N THR A 4 2.79 -22.46 0.24
CA THR A 4 2.30 -21.19 -0.31
C THR A 4 1.40 -21.45 -1.53
N LEU A 5 0.10 -21.33 -1.31
CA LEU A 5 -0.94 -21.57 -2.33
C LEU A 5 -1.06 -20.42 -3.33
N ARG A 6 -0.71 -19.19 -2.92
CA ARG A 6 -0.73 -18.01 -3.78
C ARG A 6 0.37 -17.03 -3.42
N TRP A 7 1.15 -16.56 -4.40
CA TRP A 7 2.16 -15.51 -4.24
C TRP A 7 1.60 -14.10 -4.50
N PRO A 8 2.10 -13.06 -3.81
CA PRO A 8 1.67 -11.67 -4.00
C PRO A 8 1.93 -11.19 -5.44
N SER A 9 0.90 -10.63 -6.08
CA SER A 9 0.98 -10.23 -7.50
C SER A 9 0.22 -8.95 -7.86
N SER A 10 -0.78 -8.54 -7.07
CA SER A 10 -1.67 -7.41 -7.39
C SER A 10 -0.93 -6.10 -7.48
N LEU A 11 -0.06 -5.75 -6.53
CA LEU A 11 0.68 -4.50 -6.57
C LEU A 11 1.60 -4.43 -7.80
N LYS A 12 2.23 -5.55 -8.19
CA LYS A 12 3.01 -5.62 -9.44
C LYS A 12 2.13 -5.39 -10.68
N LYS A 13 0.91 -5.97 -10.69
CA LYS A 13 -0.08 -5.70 -11.76
C LYS A 13 -0.50 -4.22 -11.76
N GLN A 14 -0.68 -3.59 -10.59
CA GLN A 14 -1.00 -2.16 -10.48
C GLN A 14 0.15 -1.28 -10.97
N ALA A 15 1.39 -1.57 -10.60
CA ALA A 15 2.58 -0.84 -11.08
C ALA A 15 2.68 -0.89 -12.62
N ASN A 16 2.47 -2.06 -13.22
CA ASN A 16 2.45 -2.22 -14.67
C ASN A 16 1.32 -1.41 -15.33
N ARG A 17 0.14 -1.33 -14.69
CA ARG A 17 -0.99 -0.51 -15.17
C ARG A 17 -0.66 0.98 -15.13
N VAL A 18 -0.06 1.47 -14.03
CA VAL A 18 0.40 2.86 -13.91
C VAL A 18 1.38 3.21 -15.01
N GLN A 19 2.36 2.34 -15.29
CA GLN A 19 3.32 2.55 -16.37
C GLN A 19 2.65 2.59 -17.75
N LYS A 20 1.72 1.66 -18.03
CA LYS A 20 1.00 1.63 -19.32
C LYS A 20 0.09 2.85 -19.47
N GLN A 21 -0.56 3.30 -18.40
CA GLN A 21 -1.39 4.49 -18.40
C GLN A 21 -0.57 5.76 -18.62
N ALA A 22 0.59 5.86 -17.96
CA ALA A 22 1.55 6.94 -18.18
C ALA A 22 1.97 7.03 -19.66
N ALA A 23 2.29 5.89 -20.29
CA ALA A 23 2.67 5.83 -21.70
C ALA A 23 1.52 6.19 -22.66
N ARG A 24 0.27 5.88 -22.30
CA ARG A 24 -0.91 6.18 -23.11
C ARG A 24 -1.34 7.64 -22.99
N ASN A 25 -1.30 8.18 -21.78
CA ASN A 25 -1.74 9.55 -21.50
C ASN A 25 -0.59 10.53 -21.74
N ASN A 26 -0.03 10.61 -22.95
CA ASN A 26 1.05 11.57 -23.26
C ASN A 26 0.54 13.00 -23.51
N ALA A 27 -0.76 13.19 -23.74
CA ALA A 27 -1.36 14.51 -23.93
C ALA A 27 -1.25 15.39 -22.67
N PHE A 28 -1.11 16.70 -22.88
CA PHE A 28 -1.23 17.72 -21.82
C PHE A 28 -2.71 17.99 -21.54
N SER A 29 -3.07 18.32 -20.30
CA SER A 29 -4.42 18.80 -20.04
C SER A 29 -4.63 20.15 -20.73
N LEU A 30 -5.85 20.38 -21.22
CA LEU A 30 -6.24 21.62 -21.91
C LEU A 30 -5.93 22.87 -21.05
N GLU A 31 -6.05 22.74 -19.74
CA GLU A 31 -5.74 23.80 -18.76
C GLU A 31 -4.31 24.32 -18.89
N PHE A 32 -3.32 23.44 -19.04
CA PHE A 32 -1.91 23.86 -19.19
C PHE A 32 -1.67 24.61 -20.50
N LEU A 33 -2.36 24.22 -21.57
CA LEU A 33 -2.28 24.91 -22.86
C LEU A 33 -2.88 26.33 -22.77
N ILE A 34 -4.02 26.47 -22.06
CA ILE A 34 -4.66 27.76 -21.84
C ILE A 34 -3.77 28.68 -21.00
N VAL A 35 -3.23 28.20 -19.87
CA VAL A 35 -2.35 29.00 -19.01
C VAL A 35 -1.06 29.40 -19.75
N GLY A 36 -0.48 28.48 -20.54
CA GLY A 36 0.68 28.79 -21.38
C GLY A 36 0.39 29.91 -22.37
N PHE A 37 -0.75 29.83 -23.07
CA PHE A 37 -1.17 30.86 -24.02
C PHE A 37 -1.39 32.23 -23.36
N LEU A 38 -2.10 32.27 -22.22
CA LEU A 38 -2.34 33.51 -21.47
C LEU A 38 -1.02 34.14 -21.00
N THR A 39 -0.09 33.32 -20.48
CA THR A 39 1.23 33.78 -20.04
C THR A 39 2.04 34.33 -21.21
N GLY A 40 2.03 33.63 -22.35
CA GLY A 40 2.66 34.10 -23.58
C GLY A 40 2.08 35.42 -24.07
N ALA A 41 0.76 35.59 -24.03
CA ALA A 41 0.10 36.83 -24.44
C ALA A 41 0.51 38.02 -23.54
N VAL A 42 0.57 37.81 -22.21
CA VAL A 42 1.02 38.84 -21.26
C VAL A 42 2.47 39.25 -21.54
N LEU A 43 3.38 38.28 -21.74
CA LEU A 43 4.77 38.56 -22.08
C LEU A 43 4.92 39.33 -23.39
N PHE A 44 4.09 39.03 -24.39
CA PHE A 44 4.06 39.76 -25.65
C PHE A 44 3.70 41.24 -25.46
N PHE A 45 2.61 41.55 -24.75
CA PHE A 45 2.18 42.93 -24.53
C PHE A 45 3.20 43.74 -23.73
N ILE A 46 3.80 43.14 -22.71
CA ILE A 46 4.88 43.76 -21.93
C ILE A 46 6.07 44.05 -22.83
N ALA A 47 6.58 43.04 -23.54
CA ALA A 47 7.74 43.21 -24.41
C ALA A 47 7.49 44.23 -25.52
N HIS A 48 6.32 44.22 -26.15
CA HIS A 48 5.96 45.21 -27.18
C HIS A 48 5.96 46.64 -26.63
N ARG A 49 5.45 46.84 -25.41
CA ARG A 49 5.37 48.16 -24.76
C ARG A 49 6.75 48.76 -24.43
N TYR A 50 7.73 47.93 -24.08
CA TYR A 50 9.06 48.37 -23.64
C TYR A 50 10.11 48.33 -24.75
N VAL A 51 10.14 47.26 -25.55
CA VAL A 51 11.15 47.04 -26.60
C VAL A 51 10.76 47.72 -27.91
N LYS A 52 9.46 48.00 -28.13
CA LYS A 52 8.90 48.52 -29.39
C LYS A 52 9.27 47.70 -30.63
N ASN A 53 9.63 46.42 -30.43
CA ASN A 53 9.95 45.48 -31.48
C ASN A 53 9.01 44.27 -31.37
N ALA A 54 8.10 44.12 -32.33
CA ALA A 54 7.10 43.06 -32.32
C ALA A 54 7.74 41.66 -32.40
N THR A 55 8.79 41.49 -33.20
CA THR A 55 9.51 40.21 -33.37
C THR A 55 10.08 39.73 -32.04
N LEU A 56 10.72 40.62 -31.28
CA LEU A 56 11.26 40.27 -29.96
C LEU A 56 10.15 39.90 -28.96
N GLY A 57 9.01 40.60 -29.00
CA GLY A 57 7.85 40.26 -28.17
C GLY A 57 7.26 38.89 -28.49
N PHE A 58 7.20 38.50 -29.77
CA PHE A 58 6.77 37.16 -30.16
C PHE A 58 7.73 36.08 -29.66
N LEU A 59 9.05 36.32 -29.70
CA LEU A 59 10.03 35.36 -29.17
C LEU A 59 9.87 35.16 -27.65
N PHE A 60 9.64 36.23 -26.88
CA PHE A 60 9.36 36.09 -25.44
C PHE A 60 8.06 35.32 -25.17
N SER A 61 7.03 35.58 -25.95
CA SER A 61 5.76 34.85 -25.87
C SER A 61 5.94 33.34 -26.08
N LEU A 62 6.64 32.96 -27.15
CA LEU A 62 6.96 31.56 -27.47
C LEU A 62 7.81 30.91 -26.38
N SER A 63 8.79 31.65 -25.84
CA SER A 63 9.63 31.15 -24.74
C SER A 63 8.81 30.88 -23.47
N GLY A 64 7.84 31.74 -23.14
CA GLY A 64 6.94 31.54 -21.99
C GLY A 64 6.05 30.32 -22.14
N ILE A 65 5.49 30.12 -23.34
CA ILE A 65 4.71 28.91 -23.66
C ILE A 65 5.58 27.65 -23.52
N LEU A 66 6.80 27.68 -24.07
CA LEU A 66 7.74 26.56 -23.99
C LEU A 66 8.11 26.22 -22.54
N ILE A 67 8.39 27.22 -21.71
CA ILE A 67 8.68 27.03 -20.27
C ILE A 67 7.50 26.37 -19.57
N MET A 68 6.26 26.81 -19.84
CA MET A 68 5.06 26.21 -19.25
C MET A 68 4.86 24.75 -19.67
N VAL A 69 5.15 24.40 -20.92
CA VAL A 69 5.12 23.01 -21.39
C VAL A 69 6.16 22.15 -20.66
N ILE A 70 7.38 22.67 -20.46
CA ILE A 70 8.45 21.98 -19.71
C ILE A 70 8.01 21.74 -18.25
N ILE A 71 7.46 22.76 -17.57
CA ILE A 71 6.97 22.63 -16.19
C ILE A 71 5.84 21.59 -16.09
N ALA A 72 4.87 21.63 -17.01
CA ALA A 72 3.76 20.69 -17.03
C ALA A 72 4.25 19.24 -17.23
N TYR A 73 5.20 19.03 -18.14
CA TYR A 73 5.81 17.73 -18.37
C TYR A 73 6.59 17.24 -17.15
N GLY A 74 7.38 18.12 -16.53
CA GLY A 74 8.14 17.82 -15.31
C GLY A 74 7.24 17.38 -14.15
N ARG A 75 6.17 18.13 -13.86
CA ARG A 75 5.21 17.78 -12.80
C ARG A 75 4.53 16.43 -13.03
N LYS A 76 4.14 16.15 -14.27
CA LYS A 76 3.52 14.89 -14.67
C LYS A 76 4.47 13.71 -14.47
N MET A 77 5.72 13.84 -14.92
CA MET A 77 6.75 12.80 -14.73
C MET A 77 7.05 12.56 -13.25
N LEU A 78 7.17 13.62 -12.45
CA LEU A 78 7.36 13.49 -11.00
C LEU A 78 6.18 12.76 -10.33
N SER A 79 4.94 13.08 -10.71
CA SER A 79 3.75 12.41 -10.18
C SER A 79 3.71 10.92 -10.53
N ILE A 80 4.03 10.56 -11.78
CA ILE A 80 4.10 9.16 -12.21
C ILE A 80 5.20 8.41 -11.45
N ASN A 81 6.40 8.99 -11.36
CA ASN A 81 7.51 8.37 -10.64
C ASN A 81 7.18 8.17 -9.17
N PHE A 82 6.56 9.17 -8.53
CA PHE A 82 6.16 9.07 -7.13
C PHE A 82 5.17 7.92 -6.88
N GLU A 83 4.13 7.77 -7.71
CA GLU A 83 3.19 6.64 -7.56
C GLU A 83 3.85 5.29 -7.85
N ARG A 84 4.80 5.23 -8.78
CA ARG A 84 5.59 4.01 -9.04
C ARG A 84 6.46 3.64 -7.84
N ASP A 85 7.24 4.57 -7.33
CA ASP A 85 8.11 4.34 -6.17
C ASP A 85 7.30 3.87 -4.95
N LYS A 86 6.13 4.47 -4.74
CA LYS A 86 5.19 4.06 -3.70
C LYS A 86 4.68 2.64 -3.88
N LEU A 87 4.30 2.25 -5.10
CA LEU A 87 3.86 0.89 -5.41
C LEU A 87 5.00 -0.12 -5.26
N GLU A 88 6.19 0.20 -5.76
CA GLU A 88 7.39 -0.64 -5.63
C GLU A 88 7.78 -0.85 -4.17
N LYS A 89 7.67 0.20 -3.34
CA LYS A 89 7.83 0.09 -1.90
C LYS A 89 6.79 -0.85 -1.27
N GLY A 90 5.52 -0.74 -1.68
CA GLY A 90 4.47 -1.66 -1.26
C GLY A 90 4.79 -3.12 -1.62
N ILE A 91 5.17 -3.37 -2.89
CA ILE A 91 5.56 -4.69 -3.40
C ILE A 91 6.71 -5.27 -2.58
N SER A 92 7.75 -4.48 -2.32
CA SER A 92 8.88 -4.93 -1.51
C SER A 92 8.45 -5.33 -0.09
N GLY A 93 7.50 -4.60 0.51
CA GLY A 93 6.97 -4.94 1.82
C GLY A 93 6.24 -6.27 1.82
N GLU A 94 5.26 -6.43 0.92
CA GLU A 94 4.49 -7.66 0.78
C GLU A 94 5.38 -8.87 0.47
N LEU A 95 6.41 -8.70 -0.38
CA LEU A 95 7.36 -9.77 -0.68
C LEU A 95 8.21 -10.16 0.53
N THR A 96 8.68 -9.18 1.32
CA THR A 96 9.41 -9.47 2.56
C THR A 96 8.55 -10.32 3.51
N VAL A 97 7.30 -9.92 3.74
CA VAL A 97 6.39 -10.66 4.63
C VAL A 97 6.03 -12.04 4.05
N ALA A 98 5.75 -12.13 2.75
CA ALA A 98 5.47 -13.41 2.09
C ALA A 98 6.66 -14.39 2.20
N ASN A 99 7.90 -13.89 2.09
CA ASN A 99 9.10 -14.72 2.26
C ASN A 99 9.24 -15.24 3.69
N GLU A 100 9.00 -14.41 4.71
CA GLU A 100 9.00 -14.85 6.11
C GLU A 100 7.92 -15.90 6.38
N LEU A 101 6.72 -15.70 5.83
CA LEU A 101 5.63 -16.67 5.92
C LEU A 101 5.94 -17.99 5.22
N ASN A 102 6.66 -17.96 4.10
CA ASN A 102 7.08 -19.16 3.38
C ASN A 102 8.11 -19.99 4.16
N ASN A 103 8.83 -19.37 5.11
CA ASN A 103 9.79 -20.06 5.97
C ASN A 103 9.14 -20.77 7.17
N LEU A 104 7.83 -20.62 7.38
CA LEU A 104 7.11 -21.35 8.42
C LEU A 104 7.24 -22.88 8.22
N PRO A 105 7.14 -23.69 9.29
CA PRO A 105 7.27 -25.14 9.19
C PRO A 105 6.11 -25.78 8.42
N ASP A 106 6.25 -27.08 8.14
CA ASP A 106 5.19 -27.86 7.49
C ASP A 106 3.90 -27.84 8.33
N GLY A 107 2.74 -27.94 7.65
CA GLY A 107 1.42 -27.81 8.27
C GLY A 107 0.86 -26.38 8.28
N TRP A 108 1.61 -25.42 7.72
CA TRP A 108 1.13 -24.06 7.45
C TRP A 108 0.79 -23.88 5.97
N PHE A 109 -0.31 -23.16 5.70
CA PHE A 109 -0.72 -22.75 4.36
C PHE A 109 -0.75 -21.23 4.27
N ILE A 110 -0.15 -20.69 3.21
CA ILE A 110 -0.04 -19.24 2.98
C ILE A 110 -0.80 -18.85 1.72
N ILE A 111 -1.72 -17.89 1.87
CA ILE A 111 -2.50 -17.34 0.76
C ILE A 111 -2.26 -15.84 0.73
N ASN A 112 -1.44 -15.39 -0.21
CA ASN A 112 -1.18 -13.97 -0.40
C ASN A 112 -2.15 -13.36 -1.41
N ASP A 113 -2.41 -12.06 -1.28
CA ASP A 113 -3.09 -11.25 -2.29
C ASP A 113 -4.52 -11.73 -2.63
N THR A 114 -5.25 -12.27 -1.64
CA THR A 114 -6.57 -12.87 -1.88
C THR A 114 -7.71 -11.85 -1.75
N VAL A 115 -8.79 -12.03 -2.52
CA VAL A 115 -9.95 -11.13 -2.49
C VAL A 115 -11.11 -11.84 -1.81
N VAL A 116 -11.58 -11.29 -0.69
CA VAL A 116 -12.70 -11.82 0.09
C VAL A 116 -13.78 -10.75 0.21
N ASN A 117 -14.98 -11.05 -0.30
CA ASN A 117 -16.12 -10.14 -0.41
C ASN A 117 -15.75 -8.75 -0.97
N GLY A 118 -14.89 -8.71 -1.99
CA GLY A 118 -14.50 -7.48 -2.69
C GLY A 118 -13.39 -6.66 -2.01
N SER A 119 -12.85 -7.11 -0.88
CA SER A 119 -11.65 -6.51 -0.25
C SER A 119 -10.44 -7.42 -0.45
N GLN A 120 -9.30 -6.82 -0.81
CA GLN A 120 -8.04 -7.55 -0.95
C GLN A 120 -7.34 -7.65 0.41
N ILE A 121 -6.93 -8.86 0.77
CA ILE A 121 -6.15 -9.19 1.97
C ILE A 121 -4.73 -9.50 1.54
N ASP A 122 -3.74 -8.84 2.15
CA ASP A 122 -2.33 -8.98 1.77
C ASP A 122 -1.85 -10.41 2.01
N HIS A 123 -2.05 -10.95 3.22
CA HIS A 123 -1.69 -12.33 3.54
C HIS A 123 -2.68 -12.99 4.52
N ILE A 124 -2.99 -14.26 4.26
CA ILE A 124 -3.64 -15.16 5.20
C ILE A 124 -2.67 -16.31 5.50
N ALA A 125 -2.37 -16.52 6.78
CA ALA A 125 -1.63 -17.69 7.24
C ALA A 125 -2.58 -18.62 8.02
N ILE A 126 -2.59 -19.90 7.68
CA ILE A 126 -3.45 -20.92 8.28
C ILE A 126 -2.52 -22.01 8.81
N GLY A 127 -2.58 -22.31 10.09
CA GLY A 127 -1.72 -23.33 10.67
C GLY A 127 -2.26 -23.89 11.98
N PRO A 128 -1.47 -24.74 12.66
CA PRO A 128 -1.92 -25.45 13.85
C PRO A 128 -2.38 -24.53 14.99
N THR A 129 -1.82 -23.32 15.09
CA THR A 129 -2.11 -22.36 16.15
C THR A 129 -3.27 -21.41 15.83
N GLY A 130 -3.81 -21.44 14.60
CA GLY A 130 -4.97 -20.64 14.21
C GLY A 130 -4.90 -20.07 12.78
N ILE A 131 -5.80 -19.12 12.50
CA ILE A 131 -5.85 -18.38 11.24
C ILE A 131 -5.52 -16.91 11.49
N TYR A 132 -4.65 -16.36 10.67
CA TYR A 132 -4.12 -15.01 10.83
C TYR A 132 -4.36 -14.20 9.55
N CYS A 133 -5.00 -13.05 9.71
CA CYS A 133 -5.12 -12.04 8.65
C CYS A 133 -4.03 -11.00 8.88
N ILE A 134 -3.15 -10.83 7.89
CA ILE A 134 -1.94 -10.05 8.03
C ILE A 134 -1.98 -8.90 7.02
N GLU A 135 -1.90 -7.66 7.53
CA GLU A 135 -1.80 -6.43 6.75
C GLU A 135 -0.34 -5.95 6.75
N THR A 136 0.18 -5.59 5.58
CA THR A 136 1.60 -5.22 5.42
C THR A 136 1.79 -3.74 5.17
N LYS A 137 2.60 -3.07 6.02
CA LYS A 137 2.96 -1.65 5.85
C LYS A 137 4.47 -1.46 5.78
N ASN A 138 4.99 -1.08 4.61
CA ASN A 138 6.41 -0.77 4.41
C ASN A 138 6.72 0.73 4.66
N TRP A 139 6.66 1.15 5.92
CA TRP A 139 6.84 2.55 6.32
C TRP A 139 8.22 2.83 6.91
N ASN A 140 8.75 4.05 6.69
CA ASN A 140 10.04 4.44 7.28
C ASN A 140 9.89 4.96 8.71
N ASN A 141 8.76 5.61 8.98
CA ASN A 141 8.41 6.11 10.30
C ASN A 141 6.92 5.94 10.49
N ALA A 142 6.51 5.34 11.60
CA ALA A 142 5.12 5.20 11.98
C ALA A 142 4.99 5.30 13.50
N GLY A 143 3.83 5.73 13.97
CA GLY A 143 3.50 5.70 15.39
C GLY A 143 2.07 5.23 15.59
N CYS A 144 1.78 4.72 16.77
CA CYS A 144 0.44 4.41 17.22
C CYS A 144 0.36 4.75 18.70
N ASP A 145 -0.64 5.54 19.09
CA ASP A 145 -0.92 5.80 20.49
C ASP A 145 -1.76 4.66 21.10
N GLU A 146 -1.97 4.74 22.41
CA GLU A 146 -2.79 3.79 23.19
C GLU A 146 -4.26 3.73 22.75
N ASN A 147 -4.76 4.79 22.10
CA ASN A 147 -6.13 4.87 21.61
C ASN A 147 -6.31 4.24 20.21
N GLY A 148 -5.22 3.73 19.62
CA GLY A 148 -5.23 3.15 18.27
C GLY A 148 -5.18 4.19 17.16
N VAL A 149 -4.83 5.45 17.46
CA VAL A 149 -4.61 6.48 16.45
C VAL A 149 -3.23 6.27 15.84
N TRP A 150 -3.20 6.06 14.53
CA TRP A 150 -1.95 5.85 13.79
C TRP A 150 -1.41 7.16 13.23
N TYR A 151 -0.10 7.31 13.23
CA TYR A 151 0.62 8.48 12.75
C TYR A 151 1.68 8.09 11.73
N ARG A 152 1.94 9.00 10.78
CA ARG A 152 3.08 8.93 9.85
C ARG A 152 3.93 10.18 9.97
N PHE A 153 5.23 10.04 9.74
CA PHE A 153 6.11 11.20 9.63
C PHE A 153 6.07 11.74 8.20
N HIS A 154 5.65 12.99 8.04
CA HIS A 154 5.57 13.67 6.75
C HIS A 154 6.04 15.12 6.90
N LEU A 155 6.92 15.57 6.00
CA LEU A 155 7.43 16.96 5.97
C LEU A 155 7.90 17.49 7.35
N GLY A 156 8.64 16.67 8.10
CA GLY A 156 9.25 17.08 9.38
C GLY A 156 8.35 16.99 10.62
N HIS A 157 7.10 16.55 10.48
CA HIS A 157 6.19 16.41 11.62
C HIS A 157 5.36 15.12 11.55
N TRP A 158 4.75 14.73 12.68
CA TRP A 158 3.84 13.60 12.77
C TRP A 158 2.42 14.02 12.37
N VAL A 159 1.82 13.27 11.45
CA VAL A 159 0.47 13.52 10.93
C VAL A 159 -0.39 12.29 11.21
N PRO A 160 -1.58 12.44 11.82
CA PRO A 160 -2.50 11.32 12.02
C PRO A 160 -2.97 10.75 10.67
N LEU A 161 -3.31 9.47 10.66
CA LEU A 161 -3.85 8.77 9.50
C LEU A 161 -5.37 8.76 9.56
N ASP A 162 -6.01 9.14 8.46
CA ASP A 162 -7.46 8.98 8.29
C ASP A 162 -7.89 7.50 8.23
N LYS A 163 -6.96 6.60 7.91
CA LYS A 163 -7.20 5.16 7.78
C LYS A 163 -6.15 4.38 8.56
N SER A 164 -6.56 3.83 9.69
CA SER A 164 -5.71 2.97 10.52
C SER A 164 -5.45 1.61 9.82
N PRO A 165 -4.21 1.12 9.79
CA PRO A 165 -3.89 -0.26 9.39
C PRO A 165 -4.63 -1.30 10.23
N ALA A 166 -4.75 -1.07 11.54
CA ALA A 166 -5.47 -1.99 12.43
C ALA A 166 -6.96 -2.04 12.10
N GLU A 167 -7.60 -0.89 11.89
CA GLU A 167 -9.00 -0.84 11.44
C GLU A 167 -9.20 -1.50 10.06
N GLN A 168 -8.27 -1.28 9.13
CA GLN A 168 -8.31 -1.92 7.81
C GLN A 168 -8.28 -3.44 7.97
N ASN A 169 -7.36 -3.96 8.77
CA ASN A 169 -7.23 -5.39 8.95
C ASN A 169 -8.40 -6.01 9.74
N ILE A 170 -8.99 -5.29 10.70
CA ILE A 170 -10.22 -5.74 11.37
C ILE A 170 -11.39 -5.84 10.38
N ARG A 171 -11.52 -4.93 9.42
CA ARG A 171 -12.53 -5.08 8.36
C ARG A 171 -12.29 -6.33 7.50
N HIS A 172 -11.02 -6.65 7.22
CA HIS A 172 -10.65 -7.89 6.52
C HIS A 172 -11.01 -9.14 7.35
N ILE A 173 -10.69 -9.14 8.64
CA ILE A 173 -11.07 -10.21 9.58
C ILE A 173 -12.58 -10.42 9.58
N LEU A 174 -13.38 -9.37 9.69
CA LEU A 174 -14.85 -9.47 9.70
C LEU A 174 -15.38 -10.06 8.38
N SER A 175 -14.82 -9.61 7.25
CA SER A 175 -15.17 -10.13 5.93
C SER A 175 -14.82 -11.62 5.78
N LEU A 176 -13.61 -11.99 6.20
CA LEU A 176 -13.09 -13.35 6.16
C LEU A 176 -13.87 -14.28 7.09
N LYS A 177 -14.17 -13.83 8.31
CA LYS A 177 -14.97 -14.56 9.28
C LYS A 177 -16.35 -14.90 8.73
N LYS A 178 -17.03 -13.89 8.16
CA LYS A 178 -18.33 -14.08 7.50
C LYS A 178 -18.25 -15.11 6.38
N PHE A 179 -17.25 -14.97 5.48
CA PHE A 179 -17.05 -15.91 4.38
C PHE A 179 -16.81 -17.35 4.87
N LEU A 180 -15.96 -17.54 5.88
CA LEU A 180 -15.67 -18.86 6.43
C LEU A 180 -16.89 -19.49 7.09
N ILE A 181 -17.66 -18.73 7.88
CA ILE A 181 -18.90 -19.22 8.50
C ILE A 181 -19.89 -19.67 7.43
N GLU A 182 -20.07 -18.89 6.36
CA GLU A 182 -20.98 -19.25 5.26
C GLU A 182 -20.56 -20.55 4.54
N LYS A 183 -19.26 -20.83 4.44
CA LYS A 183 -18.73 -21.99 3.71
C LYS A 183 -18.52 -23.24 4.56
N THR A 184 -18.16 -23.07 5.83
CA THR A 184 -17.78 -24.17 6.74
C THR A 184 -18.81 -24.44 7.83
N ARG A 185 -19.65 -23.44 8.15
CA ARG A 185 -20.48 -23.40 9.37
C ARG A 185 -19.66 -23.46 10.68
N LEU A 186 -18.36 -23.21 10.62
CA LEU A 186 -17.48 -23.14 11.77
C LEU A 186 -17.23 -21.68 12.15
N ASP A 187 -17.34 -21.39 13.45
CA ASP A 187 -16.93 -20.11 14.02
C ASP A 187 -15.46 -20.19 14.45
N ILE A 188 -14.56 -19.98 13.50
CA ILE A 188 -13.11 -20.06 13.75
C ILE A 188 -12.61 -18.68 14.19
N SER A 189 -11.82 -18.66 15.26
CA SER A 189 -11.15 -17.44 15.72
C SER A 189 -10.07 -17.01 14.72
N LEU A 190 -10.06 -15.71 14.40
CA LEU A 190 -9.15 -15.10 13.45
C LEU A 190 -8.34 -14.02 14.17
N THR A 191 -7.02 -14.03 13.99
CA THR A 191 -6.13 -13.07 14.63
C THR A 191 -5.72 -11.97 13.64
N SER A 192 -5.86 -10.71 14.05
CA SER A 192 -5.42 -9.54 13.29
C SER A 192 -3.95 -9.25 13.57
N ILE A 193 -3.13 -9.14 12.52
CA ILE A 193 -1.73 -8.75 12.60
C ILE A 193 -1.45 -7.62 11.59
N VAL A 194 -0.75 -6.58 12.05
CA VAL A 194 -0.12 -5.58 11.17
C VAL A 194 1.39 -5.80 11.21
N VAL A 195 2.01 -6.02 10.06
CA VAL A 195 3.46 -6.17 9.93
C VAL A 195 4.07 -4.88 9.38
N LEU A 196 5.02 -4.33 10.13
CA LEU A 196 5.80 -3.18 9.72
C LEU A 196 7.04 -3.66 8.96
N ALA A 197 6.90 -3.83 7.65
CA ALA A 197 7.84 -4.59 6.82
C ALA A 197 9.23 -3.95 6.63
N ASN A 198 9.43 -2.70 7.07
CA ASN A 198 10.75 -2.09 7.06
C ASN A 198 11.47 -2.35 8.39
N PRO A 199 12.45 -3.27 8.46
CA PRO A 199 13.18 -3.54 9.69
C PRO A 199 14.00 -2.34 10.19
N ASN A 200 14.34 -1.41 9.29
CA ASN A 200 15.07 -0.18 9.62
C ASN A 200 14.15 1.01 9.88
N GLY A 201 12.83 0.78 9.96
CA GLY A 201 11.86 1.83 10.25
C GLY A 201 11.95 2.30 11.71
N LYS A 202 11.65 3.59 11.93
CA LYS A 202 11.55 4.17 13.27
C LYS A 202 10.09 4.14 13.70
N PHE A 203 9.75 3.22 14.60
CA PHE A 203 8.39 3.01 15.04
C PHE A 203 8.19 3.49 16.48
N ASN A 204 7.29 4.47 16.67
CA ASN A 204 6.89 4.96 17.99
C ASN A 204 5.56 4.32 18.39
N ILE A 205 5.62 3.06 18.83
CA ILE A 205 4.46 2.24 19.13
C ILE A 205 4.68 1.67 20.53
N GLU A 206 3.91 2.16 21.49
CA GLU A 206 4.09 1.80 22.91
C GLU A 206 3.58 0.38 23.21
N SER A 207 2.45 -0.01 22.61
CA SER A 207 1.85 -1.32 22.77
C SER A 207 1.97 -2.15 21.49
N ARG A 208 2.38 -3.42 21.61
CA ARG A 208 2.37 -4.39 20.51
C ARG A 208 0.98 -4.96 20.23
N VAL A 209 -0.03 -4.58 21.00
CA VAL A 209 -1.45 -4.89 20.78
C VAL A 209 -2.23 -3.58 20.84
N VAL A 210 -2.93 -3.23 19.76
CA VAL A 210 -3.63 -1.96 19.64
C VAL A 210 -5.08 -2.15 19.22
N PRO A 211 -5.98 -1.23 19.62
CA PRO A 211 -7.35 -1.23 19.12
C PRO A 211 -7.41 -0.81 17.62
N PRO A 212 -8.52 -1.12 16.92
CA PRO A 212 -9.65 -1.92 17.39
C PRO A 212 -9.33 -3.42 17.52
N GLY A 213 -10.03 -4.06 18.48
CA GLY A 213 -9.78 -5.44 18.88
C GLY A 213 -8.38 -5.61 19.47
N ASP A 214 -7.86 -6.84 19.41
CA ASP A 214 -6.51 -7.17 19.85
C ASP A 214 -5.57 -7.28 18.62
N THR A 215 -5.45 -6.21 17.84
CA THR A 215 -4.59 -6.22 16.64
C THR A 215 -3.13 -6.19 17.05
N ARG A 216 -2.40 -7.25 16.70
CA ARG A 216 -0.98 -7.38 17.04
C ARG A 216 -0.11 -6.65 16.03
N ILE A 217 0.97 -6.03 16.48
CA ILE A 217 1.95 -5.33 15.64
C ILE A 217 3.31 -5.99 15.79
N CYS A 218 3.93 -6.33 14.66
CA CYS A 218 5.25 -6.95 14.67
C CYS A 218 6.12 -6.54 13.47
N LEU A 219 7.41 -6.82 13.59
CA LEU A 219 8.38 -6.77 12.50
C LEU A 219 8.45 -8.13 11.79
N PRO A 220 8.97 -8.19 10.54
CA PRO A 220 9.06 -9.44 9.78
C PRO A 220 9.74 -10.60 10.53
N ASN A 221 10.86 -10.32 11.20
CA ASN A 221 11.63 -11.30 11.97
C ASN A 221 10.94 -11.79 13.25
N GLU A 222 9.93 -11.07 13.75
CA GLU A 222 9.14 -11.43 14.92
C GLU A 222 7.94 -12.34 14.54
N LEU A 223 7.60 -12.42 13.24
CA LEU A 223 6.38 -13.05 12.75
C LEU A 223 6.31 -14.54 13.10
N TYR A 224 7.38 -15.30 12.88
CA TYR A 224 7.43 -16.73 13.21
C TYR A 224 7.15 -16.99 14.69
N GLN A 225 7.79 -16.23 15.59
CA GLN A 225 7.62 -16.38 17.03
C GLN A 225 6.21 -16.01 17.46
N LEU A 226 5.62 -14.97 16.88
CA LEU A 226 4.26 -14.54 17.19
C LEU A 226 3.23 -15.61 16.75
N LEU A 227 3.38 -16.15 15.55
CA LEU A 227 2.49 -17.20 15.02
C LEU A 227 2.61 -18.49 15.83
N SER A 228 3.83 -18.95 16.10
CA SER A 228 4.10 -20.19 16.84
C SER A 228 3.83 -20.07 18.33
N GLY A 229 3.97 -18.88 18.91
CA GLY A 229 3.77 -18.61 20.35
C GLY A 229 2.32 -18.26 20.71
N SER A 230 1.38 -18.33 19.77
CA SER A 230 -0.03 -17.95 19.99
C SER A 230 -0.81 -18.90 20.90
N GLY A 231 -0.24 -20.04 21.31
CA GLY A 231 -0.89 -21.08 22.10
C GLY A 231 -0.51 -22.47 21.61
N GLY A 232 -1.09 -23.50 22.22
CA GLY A 232 -0.97 -24.88 21.72
C GLY A 232 -1.67 -25.08 20.37
N ILE A 233 -1.75 -26.32 19.89
CA ILE A 233 -2.49 -26.65 18.68
C ILE A 233 -3.99 -26.36 18.92
N VAL A 234 -4.55 -25.45 18.11
CA VAL A 234 -5.96 -25.04 18.13
C VAL A 234 -6.73 -25.65 16.95
N LEU A 235 -6.07 -25.89 15.82
CA LEU A 235 -6.68 -26.50 14.63
C LEU A 235 -6.03 -27.84 14.30
N SER A 236 -6.86 -28.85 14.04
CA SER A 236 -6.39 -30.14 13.53
C SER A 236 -5.88 -30.01 12.09
N PRO A 237 -5.02 -30.94 11.62
CA PRO A 237 -4.55 -30.95 10.24
C PRO A 237 -5.69 -30.95 9.21
N ASP A 238 -6.79 -31.66 9.48
CA ASP A 238 -7.95 -31.72 8.58
C ASP A 238 -8.70 -30.38 8.51
N GLU A 239 -8.83 -29.66 9.63
CA GLU A 239 -9.42 -28.32 9.65
C GLU A 239 -8.56 -27.32 8.88
N VAL A 240 -7.23 -27.35 9.10
CA VAL A 240 -6.27 -26.51 8.38
C VAL A 240 -6.40 -26.74 6.86
N ASN A 241 -6.38 -28.00 6.42
CA ASN A 241 -6.51 -28.37 5.01
C ASN A 241 -7.87 -27.93 4.42
N ASN A 242 -8.96 -28.12 5.18
CA ASN A 242 -10.29 -27.77 4.70
C ASN A 242 -10.45 -26.25 4.54
N VAL A 243 -9.96 -25.45 5.50
CA VAL A 243 -9.98 -23.99 5.42
C VAL A 243 -9.13 -23.50 4.25
N ALA A 244 -7.92 -24.04 4.09
CA ALA A 244 -7.02 -23.69 2.99
C ALA A 244 -7.70 -23.88 1.62
N ARG A 245 -8.33 -25.05 1.41
CA ARG A 245 -9.06 -25.38 0.17
C ARG A 245 -10.25 -24.47 -0.10
N ILE A 246 -10.91 -23.93 0.92
CA ILE A 246 -12.07 -23.03 0.76
C ILE A 246 -11.64 -21.63 0.32
N LEU A 247 -10.40 -21.23 0.64
CA LEU A 247 -9.86 -19.90 0.35
C LEU A 247 -9.06 -19.83 -0.97
N THR A 248 -8.85 -20.96 -1.63
CA THR A 248 -8.20 -21.08 -2.95
C THR A 248 -9.18 -21.47 -4.04
#